data_AF-A0A1B6GE08-F1
#
_entry.id   AF-A0A1B6GE08-F1
#
_cell.length_a   1.000
_cell.length_b   1.000
_cell.length_c   1.000
_cell.angle_alpha   90.00
_cell.angle_beta   90.00
_cell.angle_gamma   90.00
#
_symmetry.space_group_name_H-M   'P 1'
#
loop_
_entity.id
_entity.type
_entity.pdbx_description
1 polymer ?
#
loop_
_entity_poly.entity_id
_entity_poly.type
_entity_poly.pdbx_seq_one_letter_code
_entity_poly.pdbx_strand_id
1 'polypeptide(L)'
;TRIKSVYLLDLYELKRFHFTRQGLHLNRRGKVKLSYLIIDRLKTVSVAVKGNGVSNDNHTNINGSTPLEHNVTICESPMEEEFDQYYQDEHAAFAHCISGDLNSDRCMTAGVARVFKHHFGKPTYSDCISSHLSYQKSFGGANVYGLITKAKYHQKPEVSDYNLAFKQLIQDFKAKNCY
;
A
#
# COMPACT_ATOMS: atom_id res chain seq x y z
N THR A 1 -9.70 5.15 22.24
CA THR A 1 -8.62 5.72 21.40
C THR A 1 -9.19 6.04 20.04
N ARG A 2 -9.27 7.32 19.65
CA ARG A 2 -9.82 7.75 18.34
C ARG A 2 -8.70 7.70 17.32
N ILE A 3 -8.80 6.85 16.30
CA ILE A 3 -7.76 6.73 15.27
C ILE A 3 -7.83 8.01 14.41
N LYS A 4 -6.84 8.90 14.54
CA LYS A 4 -6.80 10.23 13.89
C LYS A 4 -6.65 10.17 12.37
N SER A 5 -6.49 8.99 11.79
CA SER A 5 -6.14 8.77 10.37
C SER A 5 -7.05 7.75 9.67
N VAL A 6 -8.27 7.52 10.18
CA VAL A 6 -9.25 6.64 9.51
C VAL A 6 -10.31 7.50 8.83
N TYR A 7 -10.40 7.37 7.51
CA TYR A 7 -11.43 7.99 6.70
C TYR A 7 -12.43 6.93 6.26
N LEU A 8 -13.69 7.13 6.63
CA LEU A 8 -14.78 6.29 6.16
C LEU A 8 -15.14 6.68 4.72
N LEU A 9 -15.40 5.67 3.90
CA LEU A 9 -15.90 5.82 2.55
C LEU A 9 -17.41 5.56 2.55
N ASP A 10 -18.13 6.47 1.92
CA ASP A 10 -19.58 6.44 1.82
C ASP A 10 -20.02 5.44 0.74
N LEU A 11 -19.99 4.15 1.09
CA LEU A 11 -20.34 3.06 0.16
C LEU A 11 -21.81 3.10 -0.29
N TYR A 12 -22.67 3.90 0.34
CA TYR A 12 -24.06 4.10 -0.10
C TYR A 12 -24.15 4.74 -1.50
N GLU A 13 -23.09 5.42 -1.95
CA GLU A 13 -23.00 5.94 -3.31
C GLU A 13 -22.94 4.83 -4.38
N LEU A 14 -22.61 3.60 -3.97
CA LEU A 14 -22.58 2.45 -4.85
C LEU A 14 -23.99 1.87 -5.03
N LYS A 15 -24.55 2.07 -6.23
CA LYS A 15 -25.82 1.48 -6.69
C LYS A 15 -25.73 -0.04 -6.95
N ARG A 16 -26.87 -0.73 -7.02
CA ARG A 16 -26.97 -2.20 -7.25
C ARG A 16 -26.14 -2.71 -8.43
N PHE A 17 -26.07 -1.94 -9.52
CA PHE A 17 -25.32 -2.31 -10.72
C PHE A 17 -23.79 -2.17 -10.58
N HIS A 18 -23.28 -1.65 -9.47
CA HIS A 18 -21.86 -1.67 -9.12
C HIS A 18 -21.42 -2.99 -8.48
N PHE A 19 -22.38 -3.83 -8.13
CA PHE A 19 -22.11 -5.12 -7.50
C PHE A 19 -22.26 -6.27 -8.51
N THR A 20 -21.65 -7.40 -8.17
CA THR A 20 -21.87 -8.69 -8.83
C THR A 20 -23.32 -9.14 -8.64
N ARG A 21 -23.77 -10.13 -9.42
CA ARG A 21 -25.11 -10.72 -9.26
C ARG A 21 -25.35 -11.23 -7.82
N GLN A 22 -24.31 -11.72 -7.15
CA GLN A 22 -24.32 -12.20 -5.76
C GLN A 22 -24.39 -11.07 -4.71
N GLY A 23 -24.40 -9.80 -5.12
CA GLY A 23 -24.75 -8.66 -4.28
C GLY A 23 -23.59 -8.02 -3.52
N LEU A 24 -22.80 -8.78 -2.76
CA LEU A 24 -21.80 -8.16 -1.86
C LEU A 24 -20.49 -7.78 -2.56
N HIS A 25 -20.07 -8.54 -3.57
CA HIS A 25 -18.81 -8.28 -4.26
C HIS A 25 -18.98 -7.17 -5.30
N LEU A 26 -18.01 -6.25 -5.39
CA LEU A 26 -17.98 -5.23 -6.44
C LEU A 26 -17.63 -5.84 -7.80
N ASN A 27 -18.39 -5.48 -8.83
CA ASN A 27 -18.03 -5.75 -10.21
C ASN A 27 -17.00 -4.73 -10.72
N ARG A 28 -16.57 -4.84 -11.98
CA ARG A 28 -15.58 -3.92 -12.57
C ARG A 28 -16.00 -2.45 -12.41
N ARG A 29 -17.26 -2.11 -12.69
CA ARG A 29 -17.77 -0.73 -12.56
C ARG A 29 -17.77 -0.26 -11.10
N GLY A 30 -18.14 -1.12 -10.17
CA GLY A 30 -18.11 -0.78 -8.74
C GLY A 30 -16.71 -0.56 -8.20
N LYS A 31 -15.73 -1.35 -8.64
CA LYS A 31 -14.31 -1.16 -8.27
C LYS A 31 -13.78 0.18 -8.79
N VAL A 32 -14.12 0.55 -10.03
CA VAL A 32 -13.76 1.85 -10.62
C VAL A 32 -14.43 3.01 -9.88
N LYS A 33 -15.73 2.91 -9.56
CA LYS A 33 -16.39 3.97 -8.77
C LYS A 33 -15.77 4.09 -7.38
N LEU A 34 -15.48 2.97 -6.71
CA LEU A 34 -14.84 2.96 -5.40
C LEU A 34 -13.44 3.59 -5.45
N SER A 35 -12.64 3.34 -6.50
CA SER A 35 -11.32 3.98 -6.62
C SER A 35 -11.43 5.50 -6.71
N TYR A 36 -12.42 6.04 -7.45
CA TYR A 36 -12.66 7.48 -7.45
C TYR A 36 -13.06 8.02 -6.08
N LEU A 37 -13.91 7.31 -5.31
CA LEU A 37 -14.26 7.73 -3.94
C LEU A 37 -13.04 7.77 -3.02
N ILE A 38 -12.14 6.79 -3.15
CA ILE A 38 -10.87 6.77 -2.42
C ILE A 38 -10.01 7.98 -2.80
N ILE A 39 -9.83 8.22 -4.09
CA ILE A 39 -9.02 9.32 -4.62
C ILE A 39 -9.56 10.68 -4.14
N ASP A 40 -10.86 10.92 -4.26
CA ASP A 40 -11.49 12.17 -3.86
C ASP A 40 -11.35 12.41 -2.35
N ARG A 41 -11.48 11.34 -1.56
CA ARG A 41 -11.28 11.42 -0.12
C ARG A 41 -9.83 11.77 0.23
N LEU A 42 -8.86 11.10 -0.40
CA LEU A 42 -7.45 11.40 -0.19
C LEU A 42 -7.09 12.83 -0.61
N LYS A 43 -7.63 13.33 -1.73
CA LYS A 43 -7.45 14.73 -2.15
C LYS A 43 -8.00 15.72 -1.11
N THR A 44 -9.18 15.45 -0.55
CA THR A 44 -9.79 16.32 0.46
C THR A 44 -8.94 16.37 1.73
N VAL A 45 -8.36 15.24 2.13
CA VAL A 45 -7.44 15.18 3.28
C VAL A 45 -6.22 16.05 3.03
N SER A 46 -5.60 15.93 1.86
CA SER A 46 -4.43 16.75 1.48
C SER A 46 -4.74 18.25 1.44
N VAL A 47 -5.98 18.65 1.12
CA VAL A 47 -6.41 20.07 1.12
C VAL A 47 -6.72 20.56 2.54
N ALA A 48 -7.39 19.76 3.37
CA ALA A 48 -7.76 20.13 4.73
C ALA A 48 -6.54 20.36 5.63
N VAL A 49 -5.43 19.65 5.38
CA VAL A 49 -4.15 19.90 6.07
C VAL A 49 -3.55 21.25 5.67
N LYS A 50 -3.67 21.65 4.40
CA LYS A 50 -3.20 22.95 3.90
C LYS A 50 -4.04 24.14 4.39
N GLY A 51 -5.33 23.93 4.65
CA GLY A 51 -6.28 25.00 5.02
C GLY A 51 -6.28 25.42 6.50
N ASN A 52 -5.63 24.66 7.39
CA ASN A 52 -5.59 24.96 8.83
C ASN A 52 -4.38 25.80 9.28
N GLY A 53 -3.58 26.31 8.33
CA GLY A 53 -2.61 27.37 8.59
C GLY A 53 -3.29 28.73 8.64
N VAL A 54 -4.08 29.00 9.69
CA VAL A 54 -4.54 30.35 10.00
C VAL A 54 -3.34 31.16 10.49
N SER A 55 -3.06 32.23 9.76
CA SER A 55 -2.13 33.29 10.11
C SER A 55 -2.26 33.74 11.56
N ASN A 56 -1.14 33.77 12.27
CA ASN A 56 -0.91 34.72 13.35
C ASN A 56 0.57 35.15 13.30
N ASP A 57 0.76 36.45 13.42
CA ASP A 57 1.98 37.20 13.15
C ASP A 57 3.16 36.92 14.11
N ASN A 58 4.33 37.35 13.63
CA ASN A 58 5.53 37.81 14.33
C ASN A 58 6.64 36.78 14.67
N HIS A 59 7.76 36.98 13.95
CA HIS A 59 9.16 36.85 14.40
C HIS A 59 9.46 35.82 15.50
N THR A 60 10.03 34.68 15.11
CA THR A 60 11.37 34.28 15.58
C THR A 60 11.91 33.10 14.76
N ASN A 61 13.17 33.26 14.38
CA ASN A 61 14.00 32.33 13.66
C ASN A 61 14.32 31.11 14.55
N ILE A 62 13.79 29.92 14.25
CA ILE A 62 14.35 28.66 14.77
C ILE A 62 14.33 27.64 13.63
N ASN A 63 15.54 27.26 13.20
CA ASN A 63 15.83 26.10 12.38
C ASN A 63 15.26 24.84 13.05
N GLY A 64 14.07 24.45 12.61
CA GLY A 64 13.46 23.16 12.89
C GLY A 64 12.76 22.72 11.63
N SER A 65 13.50 22.16 10.68
CA SER A 65 12.88 21.46 9.57
C SER A 65 12.09 20.29 10.15
N THR A 66 10.77 20.38 10.09
CA THR A 66 9.89 19.22 10.15
C THR A 66 9.47 18.89 8.71
N PRO A 67 10.22 18.09 7.95
CA PRO A 67 9.82 17.72 6.60
C PRO A 67 9.06 16.39 6.65
N LEU A 68 7.76 16.43 6.93
CA LEU A 68 6.87 15.29 6.67
C LEU A 68 5.52 15.80 6.18
N GLU A 69 5.51 16.52 5.06
CA GLU A 69 4.26 16.85 4.37
C GLU A 69 4.26 16.32 2.93
N HIS A 70 3.74 15.09 2.80
CA HIS A 70 2.98 14.56 1.66
C HIS A 70 3.75 14.17 0.37
N ASN A 71 4.45 13.02 0.40
CA ASN A 71 5.06 12.35 -0.77
C ASN A 71 4.20 11.21 -1.36
N VAL A 72 2.88 11.26 -1.24
CA VAL A 72 2.00 10.23 -1.82
C VAL A 72 1.35 10.76 -3.08
N THR A 73 1.80 10.23 -4.22
CA THR A 73 1.19 10.48 -5.53
C THR A 73 0.25 9.33 -5.86
N ILE A 74 -0.97 9.63 -6.30
CA ILE A 74 -1.91 8.63 -6.81
C ILE A 74 -1.94 8.73 -8.33
N CYS A 75 -1.62 7.64 -9.01
CA CYS A 75 -1.75 7.51 -10.46
C CYS A 75 -2.88 6.54 -10.82
N GLU A 76 -3.52 6.78 -11.96
CA GLU A 76 -4.45 5.85 -12.59
C GLU A 76 -3.73 5.18 -13.76
N SER A 77 -3.26 3.95 -13.54
CA SER A 77 -2.45 3.20 -14.50
C SER A 77 -2.63 1.69 -14.26
N PRO A 78 -2.57 0.84 -15.30
CA PRO A 78 -2.42 -0.59 -15.12
C PRO A 78 -1.13 -0.90 -14.36
N MET A 79 -1.23 -1.61 -13.24
CA MET A 79 -0.08 -1.90 -12.38
C MET A 79 1.05 -2.66 -13.10
N GLU A 80 0.73 -3.45 -14.12
CA GLU A 80 1.71 -4.14 -14.97
C GLU A 80 2.59 -3.14 -15.75
N GLU A 81 2.01 -2.05 -16.24
CA GLU A 81 2.76 -0.99 -16.94
C GLU A 81 3.73 -0.28 -15.98
N GLU A 82 3.31 -0.03 -14.74
CA GLU A 82 4.20 0.52 -13.70
C GLU A 82 5.34 -0.46 -13.35
N PHE A 83 5.03 -1.75 -13.28
CA PHE A 83 6.08 -2.76 -13.04
C PHE A 83 7.10 -2.78 -14.17
N ASP A 84 6.66 -2.75 -15.42
CA ASP A 84 7.55 -2.75 -16.57
C ASP A 84 8.39 -1.46 -16.63
N GLN A 85 7.80 -0.30 -16.32
CA GLN A 85 8.49 0.97 -16.31
C GLN A 85 9.65 1.02 -15.31
N TYR A 86 9.45 0.50 -14.10
CA TYR A 86 10.47 0.54 -13.03
C TYR A 86 11.18 -0.81 -12.82
N TYR A 87 10.95 -1.81 -13.68
CA TYR A 87 11.47 -3.17 -13.47
C TYR A 87 12.98 -3.23 -13.24
N GLN A 88 13.74 -2.40 -13.98
CA GLN A 88 15.20 -2.30 -13.92
C GLN A 88 15.70 -1.12 -13.06
N ASP A 89 14.83 -0.51 -12.26
CA ASP A 89 15.20 0.60 -11.39
C ASP A 89 15.54 0.09 -9.99
N GLU A 90 16.84 0.01 -9.67
CA GLU A 90 17.31 -0.44 -8.35
C GLU A 90 16.97 0.53 -7.20
N HIS A 91 16.55 1.75 -7.53
CA HIS A 91 16.09 2.76 -6.57
C HIS A 91 14.58 2.72 -6.36
N ALA A 92 13.84 1.98 -7.20
CA ALA A 92 12.42 1.75 -7.01
C ALA A 92 12.15 0.56 -6.08
N ALA A 93 11.01 0.63 -5.40
CA ALA A 93 10.51 -0.47 -4.59
C ALA A 93 9.00 -0.63 -4.73
N PHE A 94 8.56 -1.87 -4.91
CA PHE A 94 7.16 -2.26 -4.89
C PHE A 94 6.84 -3.00 -3.61
N ALA A 95 5.63 -2.80 -3.09
CA ALA A 95 5.19 -3.45 -1.87
C ALA A 95 3.72 -3.88 -1.96
N HIS A 96 3.40 -5.07 -1.45
CA HIS A 96 2.02 -5.50 -1.29
C HIS A 96 1.85 -6.49 -0.13
N CYS A 97 0.61 -6.72 0.28
CA CYS A 97 0.30 -7.67 1.34
C CYS A 97 0.19 -9.11 0.82
N ILE A 98 0.78 -10.04 1.57
CA ILE A 98 0.76 -11.49 1.32
C ILE A 98 0.41 -12.28 2.58
N SER A 99 0.23 -13.59 2.42
CA SER A 99 0.14 -14.54 3.53
C SER A 99 1.49 -15.22 3.78
N GLY A 100 1.73 -15.66 5.02
CA GLY A 100 2.97 -16.28 5.46
C GLY A 100 3.11 -17.76 5.12
N ASP A 101 2.07 -18.38 4.56
CA ASP A 101 2.09 -19.75 4.04
C ASP A 101 2.75 -19.81 2.66
N LEU A 102 4.02 -19.39 2.57
CA LEU A 102 4.75 -19.25 1.31
C LEU A 102 4.87 -20.56 0.50
N ASN A 103 4.89 -21.71 1.18
CA ASN A 103 4.88 -23.02 0.50
C ASN A 103 3.50 -23.41 -0.04
N SER A 104 2.43 -22.71 0.32
CA SER A 104 1.08 -22.98 -0.17
C SER A 104 0.95 -22.54 -1.63
N ASP A 105 0.35 -23.39 -2.46
CA ASP A 105 -0.02 -23.02 -3.83
C ASP A 105 -1.08 -21.93 -3.89
N ARG A 106 -1.81 -21.72 -2.78
CA ARG A 106 -2.82 -20.66 -2.67
C ARG A 106 -2.21 -19.29 -2.40
N CYS A 107 -0.96 -19.21 -1.94
CA CYS A 107 -0.30 -17.94 -1.71
C CYS A 107 -0.14 -17.16 -3.03
N MET A 108 -0.54 -15.89 -3.02
CA MET A 108 -0.49 -14.97 -4.17
C MET A 108 -1.28 -15.43 -5.42
N THR A 109 -2.41 -16.12 -5.23
CA THR A 109 -3.26 -16.60 -6.35
C THR A 109 -4.35 -15.64 -6.82
N ALA A 110 -4.59 -14.55 -6.10
CA ALA A 110 -5.71 -13.66 -6.34
C ALA A 110 -5.33 -12.17 -6.21
N GLY A 111 -6.09 -11.33 -6.89
CA GLY A 111 -5.93 -9.88 -6.86
C GLY A 111 -4.55 -9.42 -7.34
N VAL A 112 -4.09 -8.29 -6.81
CA VAL A 112 -2.79 -7.69 -7.10
C VAL A 112 -1.63 -8.66 -6.82
N ALA A 113 -1.77 -9.53 -5.83
CA ALA A 113 -0.73 -10.50 -5.49
C ALA A 113 -0.40 -11.46 -6.64
N ARG A 114 -1.38 -11.79 -7.49
CA ARG A 114 -1.14 -12.60 -8.69
C ARG A 114 -0.26 -11.86 -9.71
N VAL A 115 -0.42 -10.55 -9.83
CA VAL A 115 0.38 -9.70 -10.73
C VAL A 115 1.83 -9.65 -10.25
N PHE A 116 2.04 -9.40 -8.95
CA PHE A 116 3.37 -9.51 -8.32
C PHE A 116 4.02 -10.88 -8.58
N LYS A 117 3.27 -11.97 -8.38
CA LYS A 117 3.78 -13.33 -8.62
C LYS A 117 4.18 -13.56 -10.08
N HIS A 118 3.45 -12.98 -11.03
CA HIS A 118 3.75 -13.12 -12.45
C HIS A 118 5.04 -12.39 -12.83
N HIS A 119 5.24 -11.15 -12.35
CA HIS A 119 6.39 -10.33 -12.70
C HIS A 119 7.66 -10.65 -11.88
N PHE A 120 7.52 -10.92 -10.58
CA PHE A 120 8.65 -11.03 -9.65
C PHE A 120 8.77 -12.41 -9.00
N GLY A 121 7.87 -13.34 -9.31
CA GLY A 121 7.80 -14.64 -8.65
C GLY A 121 7.17 -14.59 -7.26
N LYS A 122 7.14 -15.75 -6.60
CA LYS A 122 6.63 -15.89 -5.22
C LYS A 122 7.82 -15.89 -4.25
N PRO A 123 7.80 -15.08 -3.17
CA PRO A 123 8.86 -15.15 -2.17
C PRO A 123 8.89 -16.52 -1.50
N THR A 124 10.09 -16.92 -1.15
CA THR A 124 10.41 -18.13 -0.40
C THR A 124 10.78 -17.76 1.03
N TYR A 125 10.93 -18.77 1.91
CA TYR A 125 11.32 -18.49 3.29
C TYR A 125 12.73 -17.90 3.42
N SER A 126 13.64 -18.09 2.46
CA SER A 126 14.93 -17.42 2.45
C SER A 126 14.84 -15.93 2.11
N ASP A 127 13.74 -15.50 1.49
CA ASP A 127 13.48 -14.08 1.21
C ASP A 127 12.84 -13.37 2.42
N CYS A 128 12.45 -14.11 3.46
CA CYS A 128 11.89 -13.52 4.68
C CYS A 128 12.98 -12.85 5.53
N ILE A 129 12.88 -11.52 5.67
CA ILE A 129 13.69 -10.77 6.65
C ILE A 129 13.16 -11.07 8.06
N SER A 130 11.85 -11.29 8.19
CA SER A 130 11.17 -11.57 9.44
C SER A 130 9.88 -12.39 9.17
N SER A 131 9.12 -12.64 10.22
CA SER A 131 7.77 -13.23 10.08
C SER A 131 6.71 -12.27 9.49
N HIS A 132 6.98 -10.97 9.37
CA HIS A 132 6.03 -9.97 8.85
C HIS A 132 6.52 -9.25 7.58
N LEU A 133 7.72 -9.58 7.09
CA LEU A 133 8.31 -8.94 5.91
C LEU A 133 9.18 -9.92 5.12
N SER A 134 8.92 -10.01 3.82
CA SER A 134 9.83 -10.60 2.83
C SER A 134 10.40 -9.53 1.91
N TYR A 135 11.58 -9.81 1.35
CA TYR A 135 12.28 -8.94 0.43
C TYR A 135 12.94 -9.77 -0.66
N GLN A 136 12.60 -9.45 -1.90
CA GLN A 136 13.23 -10.01 -3.09
C GLN A 136 13.96 -8.88 -3.82
N LYS A 137 15.18 -9.15 -4.28
CA LYS A 137 15.97 -8.23 -5.09
C LYS A 137 16.36 -8.91 -6.39
N SER A 138 15.98 -8.31 -7.51
CA SER A 138 16.49 -8.69 -8.82
C SER A 138 17.84 -8.00 -9.05
N PHE A 139 18.79 -8.66 -9.73
CA PHE A 139 20.07 -8.05 -10.06
C PHE A 139 19.86 -6.81 -10.94
N GLY A 140 20.24 -5.63 -10.45
CA GLY A 140 20.04 -4.35 -11.13
C GLY A 140 18.57 -3.99 -11.37
N GLY A 141 17.64 -4.53 -10.58
CA GLY A 141 16.20 -4.27 -10.74
C GLY A 141 15.51 -3.82 -9.46
N ALA A 142 14.21 -3.56 -9.59
CA ALA A 142 13.38 -3.09 -8.51
C ALA A 142 13.39 -4.00 -7.28
N ASN A 143 13.28 -3.37 -6.13
CA ASN A 143 13.12 -4.03 -4.85
C ASN A 143 11.66 -4.46 -4.67
N VAL A 144 11.41 -5.67 -4.17
CA VAL A 144 10.04 -6.17 -3.98
C VAL A 144 9.82 -6.62 -2.54
N TYR A 145 8.90 -5.95 -1.85
CA TYR A 145 8.53 -6.24 -0.47
C TYR A 145 7.18 -6.97 -0.38
N GLY A 146 7.17 -8.09 0.32
CA GLY A 146 5.96 -8.79 0.72
C GLY A 146 5.64 -8.51 2.19
N LEU A 147 4.57 -7.75 2.44
CA LEU A 147 4.07 -7.49 3.80
C LEU A 147 3.26 -8.71 4.23
N ILE A 148 3.81 -9.53 5.12
CA ILE A 148 3.14 -10.73 5.60
C ILE A 148 2.15 -10.32 6.70
N THR A 149 0.89 -10.14 6.33
CA THR A 149 -0.15 -9.62 7.23
C THR A 149 -1.10 -10.67 7.75
N LYS A 150 -0.93 -11.93 7.35
CA LYS A 150 -1.72 -13.06 7.83
C LYS A 150 -0.93 -14.35 7.72
N ALA A 151 -1.12 -15.29 8.64
CA ALA A 151 -0.37 -16.54 8.61
C ALA A 151 -0.76 -17.43 7.43
N LYS A 152 -2.05 -17.48 7.06
CA LYS A 152 -2.56 -18.32 5.96
C LYS A 152 -3.42 -17.56 4.96
N TYR A 153 -3.45 -18.02 3.71
CA TYR A 153 -4.21 -17.40 2.63
C TYR A 153 -5.70 -17.12 2.96
N HIS A 154 -6.38 -18.03 3.65
CA HIS A 154 -7.81 -17.92 3.95
C HIS A 154 -8.12 -17.09 5.20
N GLN A 155 -7.11 -16.74 5.98
CA GLN A 155 -7.29 -15.91 7.17
C GLN A 155 -7.50 -14.44 6.80
N LYS A 156 -8.02 -13.68 7.77
CA LYS A 156 -8.11 -12.24 7.68
C LYS A 156 -6.96 -11.62 8.49
N PRO A 157 -6.29 -10.59 7.96
CA PRO A 157 -5.30 -9.84 8.71
C PRO A 157 -5.97 -8.99 9.79
N GLU A 158 -5.27 -8.77 10.89
CA GLU A 158 -5.62 -7.81 11.93
C GLU A 158 -4.87 -6.49 11.73
N VAL A 159 -5.35 -5.42 12.36
CA VAL A 159 -4.71 -4.08 12.29
C VAL A 159 -3.28 -4.12 12.83
N SER A 160 -3.03 -4.91 13.87
CA SER A 160 -1.69 -5.17 14.42
C SER A 160 -0.74 -5.76 13.38
N ASP A 161 -1.21 -6.69 12.55
CA ASP A 161 -0.40 -7.33 11.52
C ASP A 161 0.08 -6.32 10.49
N TYR A 162 -0.81 -5.44 10.04
CA TYR A 162 -0.43 -4.33 9.15
C TYR A 162 0.59 -3.41 9.81
N ASN A 163 0.33 -2.96 11.04
CA ASN A 163 1.22 -2.04 11.75
C ASN A 163 2.62 -2.62 11.92
N LEU A 164 2.73 -3.90 12.25
CA LEU A 164 4.01 -4.60 12.37
C LEU A 164 4.72 -4.72 11.03
N ALA A 165 4.01 -5.15 9.98
CA ALA A 165 4.60 -5.26 8.64
C ALA A 165 5.10 -3.90 8.12
N PHE A 166 4.32 -2.83 8.29
CA PHE A 166 4.74 -1.47 7.92
C PHE A 166 5.91 -0.97 8.76
N LYS A 167 5.91 -1.22 10.07
CA LYS A 167 7.04 -0.85 10.94
C LYS A 167 8.32 -1.50 10.47
N GLN A 168 8.27 -2.79 10.15
CA GLN A 168 9.45 -3.52 9.69
C GLN A 168 9.88 -3.09 8.29
N LEU A 169 8.94 -2.83 7.38
CA LEU A 169 9.24 -2.24 6.08
C LEU A 169 10.03 -0.94 6.24
N ILE A 170 9.56 -0.02 7.09
CA ILE A 170 10.23 1.27 7.33
C ILE A 170 11.62 1.06 7.93
N GLN A 171 11.75 0.15 8.90
CA GLN A 171 13.04 -0.16 9.52
C GLN A 171 14.05 -0.70 8.51
N ASP A 172 13.61 -1.63 7.66
CA ASP A 172 14.45 -2.24 6.65
C ASP A 172 14.83 -1.25 5.54
N PHE A 173 13.87 -0.44 5.08
CA PHE A 173 14.11 0.61 4.08
C PHE A 173 15.14 1.65 4.58
N LYS A 174 15.08 2.02 5.87
CA LYS A 174 16.07 2.89 6.50
C LYS A 174 17.44 2.23 6.61
N ALA A 175 17.49 0.96 7.01
CA ALA A 175 18.75 0.23 7.15
C ALA A 175 19.48 0.05 5.81
N LYS A 176 18.73 -0.02 4.69
CA LYS A 176 19.26 -0.20 3.34
C LYS A 176 19.63 1.11 2.62
N ASN A 177 19.69 2.26 3.33
CA ASN A 177 20.08 3.57 2.81
C ASN A 177 19.19 4.15 1.70
N CYS A 178 17.95 4.49 2.06
CA CYS A 178 17.14 5.43 1.28
C CYS A 178 16.75 6.72 2.05
N TYR A 179 17.45 7.04 3.15
CA TYR A 179 17.46 8.35 3.81
C TYR A 179 18.76 8.54 4.60
#